data_AF-A0A955DM91-F1
#
_entry.id   AF-A0A955DM91-F1
#
_cell.length_a   1.000
_cell.length_b   1.000
_cell.length_c   1.000
_cell.angle_alpha   90.00
_cell.angle_beta   90.00
_cell.angle_gamma   90.00
#
_symmetry.space_group_name_H-M   'P 1'
#
loop_
_entity.id
_entity.type
_entity.pdbx_description
1 polymer ?
#
loop_
_entity_poly.entity_id
_entity_poly.type
_entity_poly.pdbx_seq_one_letter_code
_entity_poly.pdbx_strand_id
1 'polypeptide(L)'
;MKDLALMLSLAAVLLTAVAAGPIAPPTSTDAKHNDPPGDPSIHHEVADDAPRAYVPRTDLPRAPLIAPGAPGAGVQVNVDAFGGNIPGDAANEPSIAVDPAAPSRIVIGWRQFDTVQSNFRQAGVAYSHDSGATWTFLGVIEPGVFRSDPVLDVDANGTFYYCSLRSDFACTMFRSVDGGQTWDNGTFAFGGDKQWFSIDRTPEVTRDNQYLFWNP
;
A
#
# COMPACT_ATOMS: atom_id res chain seq x y z
N MET A 1 -16.28 -62.21 -33.96
CA MET A 1 -16.78 -62.67 -32.65
C MET A 1 -15.60 -62.91 -31.74
N LYS A 2 -15.69 -62.36 -30.52
CA LYS A 2 -14.79 -62.49 -29.36
C LYS A 2 -13.89 -61.27 -29.14
N ASP A 3 -14.50 -60.36 -28.40
CA ASP A 3 -13.99 -59.18 -27.74
C ASP A 3 -12.84 -59.51 -26.78
N LEU A 4 -11.82 -58.64 -26.82
CA LEU A 4 -10.72 -58.58 -25.87
C LEU A 4 -11.22 -57.81 -24.63
N ALA A 5 -11.45 -58.53 -23.53
CA ALA A 5 -11.90 -57.95 -22.27
C ALA A 5 -10.80 -57.05 -21.67
N LEU A 6 -11.05 -55.74 -21.64
CA LEU A 6 -10.29 -54.75 -20.89
C LEU A 6 -10.74 -54.82 -19.42
N MET A 7 -9.84 -55.23 -18.52
CA MET A 7 -10.02 -55.09 -17.08
C MET A 7 -10.02 -53.60 -16.70
N LEU A 8 -11.14 -53.07 -16.21
CA LEU A 8 -11.15 -51.84 -15.42
C LEU A 8 -10.78 -52.21 -13.97
N SER A 9 -9.59 -51.80 -13.51
CA SER A 9 -9.32 -51.67 -12.08
C SER A 9 -9.83 -50.31 -11.60
N LEU A 10 -10.74 -50.35 -10.64
CA LEU A 10 -11.23 -49.16 -9.95
C LEU A 10 -10.23 -48.86 -8.81
N ALA A 11 -9.31 -47.93 -9.01
CA ALA A 11 -8.47 -47.41 -7.94
C ALA A 11 -9.25 -46.33 -7.18
N ALA A 12 -9.78 -46.68 -6.01
CA ALA A 12 -10.35 -45.72 -5.07
C ALA A 12 -9.20 -44.91 -4.43
N VAL A 13 -9.07 -43.63 -4.80
CA VAL A 13 -8.20 -42.69 -4.08
C VAL A 13 -8.97 -42.21 -2.85
N LEU A 14 -8.55 -42.70 -1.68
CA LEU A 14 -9.06 -42.25 -0.40
C LEU A 14 -8.40 -40.89 -0.08
N LEU A 15 -9.11 -39.79 -0.32
CA LEU A 15 -8.66 -38.46 0.07
C LEU A 15 -8.97 -38.28 1.56
N THR A 16 -7.97 -38.43 2.43
CA THR A 16 -8.11 -38.07 3.85
C THR A 16 -8.17 -36.55 3.96
N ALA A 17 -9.36 -36.01 4.20
CA ALA A 17 -9.53 -34.64 4.65
C ALA A 17 -8.89 -34.49 6.04
N VAL A 18 -7.75 -33.81 6.13
CA VAL A 18 -7.24 -33.33 7.41
C VAL A 18 -8.12 -32.16 7.81
N ALA A 19 -9.01 -32.38 8.76
CA ALA A 19 -9.78 -31.31 9.38
C ALA A 19 -8.80 -30.41 10.16
N ALA A 20 -8.51 -29.22 9.63
CA ALA A 20 -7.85 -28.18 10.39
C ALA A 20 -8.82 -27.74 11.51
N GLY A 21 -8.48 -28.06 12.76
CA GLY A 21 -9.19 -27.52 13.91
C GLY A 21 -9.11 -25.99 13.94
N PRO A 22 -10.01 -25.30 14.65
CA PRO A 22 -9.98 -23.85 14.75
C PRO A 22 -8.64 -23.40 15.33
N ILE A 23 -7.82 -22.74 14.52
CA ILE A 23 -6.62 -22.06 14.98
C ILE A 23 -7.11 -20.83 15.74
N ALA A 24 -6.98 -20.84 17.06
CA ALA A 24 -7.21 -19.64 17.86
C ALA A 24 -6.28 -18.52 17.35
N PRO A 25 -6.75 -17.27 17.23
CA PRO A 25 -5.87 -16.18 16.88
C PRO A 25 -4.71 -16.12 17.89
N PRO A 26 -3.47 -15.89 17.44
CA PRO A 26 -2.37 -15.72 18.37
C PRO A 26 -2.72 -14.55 19.29
N THR A 27 -2.78 -14.82 20.59
CA THR A 27 -2.74 -13.77 21.61
C THR A 27 -1.37 -13.12 21.52
N SER A 28 -1.27 -11.99 20.81
CA SER A 28 -0.05 -11.18 20.83
C SER A 28 0.07 -10.55 22.21
N THR A 29 0.82 -11.19 23.10
CA THR A 29 1.51 -10.43 24.13
C THR A 29 2.51 -9.55 23.38
N ASP A 30 2.37 -8.23 23.49
CA ASP A 30 3.30 -7.21 22.99
C ASP A 30 4.74 -7.57 23.36
N ALA A 31 5.41 -8.34 22.52
CA ALA A 31 6.84 -8.48 22.56
C ALA A 31 7.40 -7.21 21.92
N LYS A 32 7.54 -6.16 22.72
CA LYS A 32 8.37 -5.01 22.36
C LYS A 32 9.73 -5.57 21.95
N HIS A 33 10.10 -5.38 20.70
CA HIS A 33 11.45 -5.66 20.24
C HIS A 33 12.38 -4.75 21.08
N ASN A 34 13.25 -5.34 21.89
CA ASN A 34 14.08 -4.64 22.88
C ASN A 34 15.36 -4.06 22.26
N ASP A 35 15.33 -3.69 20.98
CA ASP A 35 16.47 -2.98 20.42
C ASP A 35 16.54 -1.60 21.09
N PRO A 36 17.74 -1.14 21.47
CA PRO A 36 17.90 0.23 21.91
C PRO A 36 17.41 1.12 20.77
N PRO A 37 16.52 2.09 21.02
CA PRO A 37 16.06 2.99 19.97
C PRO A 37 17.30 3.60 19.30
N GLY A 38 17.34 3.55 17.96
CA GLY A 38 18.35 4.26 17.18
C GLY A 38 18.45 5.71 17.65
N ASP A 39 19.63 6.33 17.49
CA ASP A 39 19.83 7.71 17.91
C ASP A 39 18.74 8.61 17.26
N PRO A 40 17.81 9.19 18.03
CA PRO A 40 16.72 9.96 17.45
C PRO A 40 17.21 11.22 16.71
N SER A 41 18.47 11.63 16.88
CA SER A 41 19.07 12.75 16.15
C SER A 41 19.43 12.44 14.69
N ILE A 42 19.44 11.17 14.27
CA ILE A 42 19.67 10.78 12.87
C ILE A 42 18.38 10.57 12.06
N HIS A 43 17.21 10.52 12.71
CA HIS A 43 15.92 10.29 12.06
C HIS A 43 15.10 11.57 11.95
N HIS A 44 14.56 11.86 10.77
CA HIS A 44 13.68 13.02 10.52
C HIS A 44 12.18 12.64 10.56
N GLU A 45 11.86 11.48 11.14
CA GLU A 45 10.51 10.92 11.27
C GLU A 45 9.71 11.51 12.45
N VAL A 46 9.74 12.84 12.54
CA VAL A 46 9.09 13.62 13.59
C VAL A 46 7.97 14.51 13.06
N ALA A 47 6.92 14.66 13.88
CA ALA A 47 5.78 15.53 13.64
C ALA A 47 5.95 16.84 14.43
N ASP A 48 6.83 17.73 13.98
CA ASP A 48 7.08 18.99 14.70
C ASP A 48 5.92 19.99 14.53
N ASP A 49 5.29 19.95 13.35
CA ASP A 49 4.12 20.76 13.04
C ASP A 49 2.81 20.00 13.26
N ALA A 50 1.73 20.75 13.48
CA ALA A 50 0.38 20.21 13.47
C ALA A 50 -0.10 19.91 12.04
N PRO A 51 -1.05 18.96 11.84
CA PRO A 51 -1.71 18.80 10.55
C PRO A 51 -2.33 20.11 10.08
N ARG A 52 -2.17 20.40 8.79
CA ARG A 52 -2.90 21.49 8.15
C ARG A 52 -4.41 21.23 8.29
N ALA A 53 -5.18 22.29 8.50
CA ALA A 53 -6.64 22.19 8.43
C ALA A 53 -7.06 21.64 7.06
N TYR A 54 -7.96 20.67 7.06
CA TYR A 54 -8.47 20.09 5.82
C TYR A 54 -9.08 21.17 4.93
N VAL A 55 -8.63 21.21 3.69
CA VAL A 55 -9.20 22.05 2.64
C VAL A 55 -9.75 21.12 1.56
N PRO A 56 -11.05 21.22 1.20
CA PRO A 56 -11.58 20.45 0.09
C PRO A 56 -10.77 20.69 -1.18
N ARG A 57 -10.49 19.63 -1.94
CA ARG A 57 -9.66 19.74 -3.16
C ARG A 57 -10.28 20.60 -4.25
N THR A 58 -11.59 20.85 -4.18
CA THR A 58 -12.29 21.81 -5.05
C THR A 58 -11.92 23.25 -4.75
N ASP A 59 -11.43 23.51 -3.53
CA ASP A 59 -11.19 24.84 -2.99
C ASP A 59 -9.68 25.15 -2.93
N LEU A 60 -8.83 24.18 -3.32
CA LEU A 60 -7.39 24.37 -3.40
C LEU A 60 -7.03 25.35 -4.52
N PRO A 61 -5.97 26.18 -4.32
CA PRO A 61 -5.43 26.98 -5.40
C PRO A 61 -4.96 26.06 -6.53
N ARG A 62 -5.02 26.56 -7.77
CA ARG A 62 -4.65 25.78 -8.96
C ARG A 62 -3.74 26.53 -9.90
N ALA A 63 -2.91 25.76 -10.59
CA ALA A 63 -2.14 26.21 -11.75
C ALA A 63 -2.15 25.13 -12.84
N PRO A 64 -1.83 25.50 -14.10
CA PRO A 64 -1.54 24.50 -15.13
C PRO A 64 -0.47 23.50 -14.69
N LEU A 65 -0.56 22.27 -15.19
CA LEU A 65 0.46 21.25 -14.97
C LEU A 65 1.81 21.69 -15.57
N ILE A 66 2.91 21.27 -14.93
CA ILE A 66 4.27 21.64 -15.35
C ILE A 66 4.68 20.92 -16.65
N ALA A 67 4.04 19.79 -17.01
CA ALA A 67 4.32 19.06 -18.26
C ALA A 67 3.11 18.25 -18.79
N PRO A 68 2.08 18.88 -19.39
CA PRO A 68 0.94 18.13 -19.91
C PRO A 68 1.28 17.40 -21.23
N GLY A 69 1.24 16.07 -21.21
CA GLY A 69 0.77 15.25 -22.34
C GLY A 69 1.56 15.24 -23.66
N ALA A 70 2.84 15.62 -23.69
CA ALA A 70 3.68 15.29 -24.84
C ALA A 70 3.92 13.75 -24.88
N PRO A 71 4.11 13.12 -26.05
CA PRO A 71 4.57 11.74 -26.11
C PRO A 71 5.88 11.58 -25.30
N GLY A 72 5.84 10.79 -24.22
CA GLY A 72 6.94 10.67 -23.27
C GLY A 72 6.90 11.63 -22.07
N ALA A 73 5.88 12.48 -21.94
CA ALA A 73 5.62 13.26 -20.73
C ALA A 73 4.94 12.39 -19.66
N GLY A 74 5.37 12.56 -18.40
CA GLY A 74 4.74 11.91 -17.26
C GLY A 74 3.35 12.48 -16.93
N VAL A 75 2.56 11.71 -16.19
CA VAL A 75 1.27 12.17 -15.62
C VAL A 75 1.51 12.59 -14.17
N GLN A 76 1.13 13.82 -13.83
CA GLN A 76 1.13 14.26 -12.44
C GLN A 76 -0.09 13.69 -11.71
N VAL A 77 0.14 12.99 -10.59
CA VAL A 77 -0.92 12.30 -9.84
C VAL A 77 -1.44 13.12 -8.66
N ASN A 78 -0.55 13.85 -7.98
CA ASN A 78 -0.92 14.78 -6.92
C ASN A 78 -1.42 16.09 -7.53
N VAL A 79 -2.74 16.17 -7.72
CA VAL A 79 -3.45 17.24 -8.43
C VAL A 79 -4.72 17.63 -7.68
N ASP A 80 -5.24 18.82 -7.92
CA ASP A 80 -6.52 19.24 -7.34
C ASP A 80 -7.72 18.44 -7.91
N ALA A 81 -8.94 18.77 -7.48
CA ALA A 81 -10.16 18.08 -7.91
C ALA A 81 -10.46 18.17 -9.43
N PHE A 82 -9.73 18.98 -10.19
CA PHE A 82 -9.92 19.12 -11.63
C PHE A 82 -8.62 18.89 -12.42
N GLY A 83 -7.64 18.19 -11.82
CA GLY A 83 -6.40 17.81 -12.51
C GLY A 83 -5.37 18.93 -12.64
N GLY A 84 -5.52 20.04 -11.91
CA GLY A 84 -4.54 21.12 -11.85
C GLY A 84 -3.41 20.84 -10.88
N ASN A 85 -2.24 21.44 -11.14
CA ASN A 85 -1.17 21.48 -10.13
C ASN A 85 -1.66 22.26 -8.91
N ILE A 86 -1.32 21.82 -7.70
CA ILE A 86 -1.68 22.46 -6.44
C ILE A 86 -0.50 23.36 -6.00
N PRO A 87 -0.53 24.69 -6.18
CA PRO A 87 0.59 25.55 -5.84
C PRO A 87 0.83 25.59 -4.33
N GLY A 88 2.09 25.44 -3.94
CA GLY A 88 2.50 25.48 -2.54
C GLY A 88 2.25 24.17 -1.78
N ASP A 89 1.73 23.13 -2.44
CA ASP A 89 1.66 21.77 -1.90
C ASP A 89 3.02 21.05 -1.99
N ALA A 90 3.21 20.02 -1.16
CA ALA A 90 4.40 19.19 -1.17
C ALA A 90 4.05 17.71 -1.04
N ALA A 91 4.72 16.89 -1.86
CA ALA A 91 4.64 15.45 -1.84
C ALA A 91 6.02 14.86 -2.21
N ASN A 92 6.42 13.77 -1.55
CA ASN A 92 7.65 13.05 -1.89
C ASN A 92 7.61 11.58 -1.42
N GLU A 93 8.69 10.85 -1.68
CA GLU A 93 8.84 9.41 -1.37
C GLU A 93 7.65 8.56 -1.85
N PRO A 94 7.35 8.56 -3.16
CA PRO A 94 6.28 7.74 -3.69
C PRO A 94 6.67 6.27 -3.81
N SER A 95 5.68 5.39 -3.72
CA SER A 95 5.75 4.01 -4.16
C SER A 95 4.49 3.64 -4.96
N ILE A 96 4.62 2.67 -5.86
CA ILE A 96 3.59 2.33 -6.84
C ILE A 96 3.49 0.82 -6.99
N ALA A 97 2.27 0.30 -7.08
CA ALA A 97 1.96 -1.11 -7.32
C ALA A 97 1.04 -1.25 -8.53
N VAL A 98 1.28 -2.26 -9.36
CA VAL A 98 0.51 -2.59 -10.57
C VAL A 98 -0.07 -3.99 -10.39
N ASP A 99 -1.40 -4.11 -10.45
CA ASP A 99 -2.08 -5.40 -10.30
C ASP A 99 -1.66 -6.39 -11.41
N PRO A 100 -1.03 -7.53 -11.07
CA PRO A 100 -0.59 -8.49 -12.08
C PRO A 100 -1.74 -9.24 -12.76
N ALA A 101 -2.92 -9.33 -12.12
CA ALA A 101 -4.11 -9.96 -12.66
C ALA A 101 -4.95 -9.00 -13.51
N ALA A 102 -4.83 -7.69 -13.27
CA ALA A 102 -5.49 -6.64 -14.05
C ALA A 102 -4.59 -5.39 -14.19
N PRO A 103 -3.61 -5.37 -15.11
CA PRO A 103 -2.60 -4.29 -15.21
C PRO A 103 -3.13 -2.88 -15.48
N SER A 104 -4.42 -2.74 -15.81
CA SER A 104 -5.05 -1.42 -15.85
C SER A 104 -5.26 -0.81 -14.46
N ARG A 105 -5.23 -1.62 -13.39
CA ARG A 105 -5.33 -1.20 -12.00
C ARG A 105 -3.94 -0.92 -11.43
N ILE A 106 -3.74 0.33 -11.05
CA ILE A 106 -2.48 0.82 -10.50
C ILE A 106 -2.81 1.67 -9.28
N VAL A 107 -2.02 1.53 -8.22
CA VAL A 107 -2.13 2.34 -7.01
C VAL A 107 -0.78 2.96 -6.72
N ILE A 108 -0.78 4.24 -6.37
CA ILE A 108 0.40 4.99 -5.95
C ILE A 108 0.14 5.64 -4.59
N GLY A 109 1.12 5.58 -3.71
CA GLY A 109 1.13 6.28 -2.43
C GLY A 109 2.36 7.16 -2.29
N TRP A 110 2.29 8.17 -1.43
CA TRP A 110 3.37 9.13 -1.19
C TRP A 110 3.20 9.83 0.16
N ARG A 111 4.24 10.50 0.65
CA ARG A 111 4.14 11.37 1.82
C ARG A 111 3.49 12.67 1.39
N GLN A 112 2.28 12.93 1.89
CA GLN A 112 1.48 14.11 1.56
C GLN A 112 1.60 15.16 2.67
N PHE A 113 2.16 16.33 2.36
CA PHE A 113 2.41 17.39 3.35
C PHE A 113 1.34 18.49 3.35
N ASP A 114 0.54 18.59 2.29
CA ASP A 114 -0.44 19.67 2.02
C ASP A 114 0.16 21.07 1.87
N THR A 115 1.41 21.29 2.29
CA THR A 115 2.14 22.54 2.09
C THR A 115 3.67 22.37 2.16
N VAL A 116 4.40 23.16 1.36
CA VAL A 116 5.87 23.28 1.44
C VAL A 116 6.37 23.94 2.74
N GLN A 117 5.48 24.51 3.55
CA GLN A 117 5.82 25.24 4.77
C GLN A 117 5.81 24.37 6.02
N SER A 118 5.44 23.10 5.91
CA SER A 118 5.29 22.19 7.05
C SER A 118 5.97 20.85 6.81
N ASN A 119 6.47 20.23 7.87
CA ASN A 119 6.98 18.87 7.84
C ASN A 119 5.95 17.80 8.20
N PHE A 120 4.75 18.20 8.63
CA PHE A 120 3.67 17.26 8.91
C PHE A 120 3.26 16.55 7.62
N ARG A 121 3.15 15.23 7.68
CA ARG A 121 2.88 14.41 6.50
C ARG A 121 1.97 13.25 6.81
N GLN A 122 1.24 12.86 5.77
CA GLN A 122 0.17 11.89 5.81
C GLN A 122 0.33 10.88 4.68
N ALA A 123 -0.45 9.80 4.74
CA ALA A 123 -0.44 8.72 3.76
C ALA A 123 -1.27 9.10 2.52
N GLY A 124 -0.68 9.86 1.60
CA GLY A 124 -1.30 10.19 0.32
C GLY A 124 -1.53 8.94 -0.53
N VAL A 125 -2.65 8.89 -1.26
CA VAL A 125 -3.00 7.76 -2.13
C VAL A 125 -3.85 8.14 -3.33
N ALA A 126 -3.54 7.57 -4.48
CA ALA A 126 -4.34 7.64 -5.70
C ALA A 126 -4.35 6.29 -6.41
N TYR A 127 -5.35 6.10 -7.27
CA TYR A 127 -5.45 4.91 -8.12
C TYR A 127 -5.76 5.29 -9.58
N SER A 128 -5.46 4.37 -10.49
CA SER A 128 -5.84 4.40 -11.89
C SER A 128 -6.44 3.05 -12.25
N HIS A 129 -7.50 3.03 -13.07
CA HIS A 129 -8.08 1.81 -13.65
C HIS A 129 -7.99 1.76 -15.18
N ASP A 130 -7.17 2.64 -15.77
CA ASP A 130 -6.93 2.78 -17.20
C ASP A 130 -5.43 2.81 -17.54
N SER A 131 -4.65 2.00 -16.83
CA SER A 131 -3.21 1.82 -17.07
C SER A 131 -2.37 3.09 -16.88
N GLY A 132 -2.80 3.95 -15.96
CA GLY A 132 -2.12 5.20 -15.61
C GLY A 132 -2.41 6.37 -16.55
N ALA A 133 -3.38 6.24 -17.46
CA ALA A 133 -3.79 7.33 -18.35
C ALA A 133 -4.52 8.44 -17.59
N THR A 134 -5.37 8.07 -16.63
CA THR A 134 -6.01 8.98 -15.68
C THR A 134 -5.86 8.46 -14.25
N TRP A 135 -5.91 9.38 -13.28
CA TRP A 135 -5.73 9.08 -11.87
C TRP A 135 -6.83 9.71 -11.03
N THR A 136 -7.35 8.94 -10.09
CA THR A 136 -8.24 9.42 -9.04
C THR A 136 -7.42 9.54 -7.76
N PHE A 137 -7.04 10.76 -7.41
CA PHE A 137 -6.49 11.05 -6.09
C PHE A 137 -7.63 10.95 -5.05
N LEU A 138 -7.43 10.22 -3.96
CA LEU A 138 -8.43 10.02 -2.91
C LEU A 138 -8.27 10.97 -1.72
N GLY A 139 -7.13 11.65 -1.63
CA GLY A 139 -6.68 12.34 -0.43
C GLY A 139 -5.71 11.44 0.34
N VAL A 140 -5.85 11.43 1.65
CA VAL A 140 -4.95 10.71 2.56
C VAL A 140 -5.68 9.61 3.32
N ILE A 141 -4.99 8.53 3.62
CA ILE A 141 -5.46 7.50 4.57
C ILE A 141 -5.33 8.08 5.98
N GLU A 142 -6.41 8.01 6.76
CA GLU A 142 -6.52 8.59 8.10
C GLU A 142 -6.12 10.08 8.21
N PRO A 143 -6.96 10.99 7.71
CA PRO A 143 -6.69 12.43 7.76
C PRO A 143 -6.36 12.93 9.18
N GLY A 144 -5.31 13.70 9.30
CA GLY A 144 -4.80 14.26 10.55
C GLY A 144 -3.85 13.33 11.32
N VAL A 145 -3.59 12.12 10.83
CA VAL A 145 -2.62 11.19 11.43
C VAL A 145 -1.28 11.28 10.70
N PHE A 146 -0.21 11.45 11.47
CA PHE A 146 1.15 11.43 10.91
C PHE A 146 1.45 10.06 10.31
N ARG A 147 1.75 10.03 9.01
CA ARG A 147 2.13 8.82 8.28
C ARG A 147 3.22 9.12 7.27
N SER A 148 4.23 8.26 7.23
CA SER A 148 5.43 8.43 6.41
C SER A 148 5.82 7.15 5.67
N ASP A 149 6.83 7.27 4.82
CA ASP A 149 7.51 6.21 4.08
C ASP A 149 6.57 5.18 3.42
N PRO A 150 5.57 5.59 2.62
CA PRO A 150 4.61 4.64 2.10
C PRO A 150 5.27 3.65 1.15
N VAL A 151 5.04 2.37 1.41
CA VAL A 151 5.41 1.28 0.51
C VAL A 151 4.13 0.56 0.09
N LEU A 152 3.99 0.29 -1.19
CA LEU A 152 2.85 -0.44 -1.74
C LEU A 152 3.32 -1.71 -2.42
N ASP A 153 2.52 -2.76 -2.27
CA ASP A 153 2.61 -3.96 -3.09
C ASP A 153 1.22 -4.57 -3.28
N VAL A 154 1.09 -5.52 -4.19
CA VAL A 154 -0.15 -6.18 -4.57
C VAL A 154 0.06 -7.68 -4.62
N ASP A 155 -0.89 -8.45 -4.09
CA ASP A 155 -0.82 -9.90 -4.13
C ASP A 155 -1.21 -10.46 -5.51
N ALA A 156 -1.08 -11.77 -5.69
CA ALA A 156 -1.37 -12.42 -6.96
C ALA A 156 -2.86 -12.39 -7.37
N ASN A 157 -3.75 -11.96 -6.47
CA ASN A 157 -5.19 -11.87 -6.69
C ASN A 157 -5.67 -10.42 -6.91
N GLY A 158 -4.76 -9.44 -6.91
CA GLY A 158 -5.08 -8.03 -7.08
C GLY A 158 -5.49 -7.30 -5.79
N THR A 159 -5.20 -7.88 -4.61
CA THR A 159 -5.36 -7.18 -3.34
C THR A 159 -4.15 -6.27 -3.13
N PHE A 160 -4.40 -4.97 -3.00
CA PHE A 160 -3.36 -3.98 -2.73
C PHE A 160 -3.12 -3.85 -1.23
N TYR A 161 -1.86 -3.65 -0.88
CA TYR A 161 -1.38 -3.42 0.47
C TYR A 161 -0.59 -2.11 0.51
N TYR A 162 -0.80 -1.31 1.55
CA TYR A 162 -0.14 -0.04 1.79
C TYR A 162 0.45 -0.07 3.20
N CYS A 163 1.77 -0.13 3.29
CA CYS A 163 2.50 -0.06 4.54
C CYS A 163 2.93 1.38 4.78
N SER A 164 2.65 1.92 5.97
CA SER A 164 3.09 3.26 6.35
C SER A 164 3.66 3.31 7.76
N LEU A 165 4.69 4.12 7.96
CA LEU A 165 5.32 4.41 9.23
C LEU A 165 4.55 5.48 10.00
N ARG A 166 4.49 5.38 11.33
CA ARG A 166 4.00 6.43 12.23
C ARG A 166 5.16 7.11 12.95
N SER A 167 4.91 8.22 13.63
CA SER A 167 5.94 8.99 14.36
C SER A 167 6.60 8.23 15.52
N ASP A 168 6.02 7.10 15.94
CA ASP A 168 6.60 6.19 16.93
C ASP A 168 7.33 5.00 16.30
N PHE A 169 7.64 5.10 14.99
CA PHE A 169 8.31 4.09 14.17
C PHE A 169 7.55 2.76 13.99
N ALA A 170 6.35 2.61 14.58
CA ALA A 170 5.48 1.50 14.27
C ALA A 170 4.89 1.65 12.86
N CYS A 171 4.67 0.51 12.19
CA CYS A 171 4.04 0.48 10.89
C CYS A 171 2.56 0.06 10.98
N THR A 172 1.80 0.41 9.94
CA THR A 172 0.44 -0.11 9.73
C THR A 172 0.34 -0.62 8.31
N MET A 173 -0.21 -1.81 8.15
CA MET A 173 -0.54 -2.38 6.85
C MET A 173 -2.02 -2.19 6.57
N PHE A 174 -2.35 -1.36 5.60
CA PHE A 174 -3.71 -1.20 5.07
C PHE A 174 -3.93 -2.10 3.87
N ARG A 175 -5.18 -2.53 3.67
CA ARG A 175 -5.54 -3.40 2.57
C ARG A 175 -6.69 -2.81 1.75
N SER A 176 -6.61 -2.98 0.44
CA SER A 176 -7.65 -2.65 -0.53
C SER A 176 -7.95 -3.84 -1.44
N VAL A 177 -9.23 -4.18 -1.60
CA VAL A 177 -9.71 -5.28 -2.44
C VAL A 177 -10.49 -4.80 -3.67
N ASP A 178 -10.57 -3.48 -3.87
CA ASP A 178 -11.37 -2.83 -4.93
C ASP A 178 -10.50 -1.99 -5.90
N GLY A 179 -9.21 -2.33 -5.97
CA GLY A 179 -8.25 -1.65 -6.84
C GLY A 179 -7.81 -0.29 -6.32
N GLY A 180 -7.68 -0.13 -4.99
CA GLY A 180 -7.17 1.07 -4.33
C GLY A 180 -8.20 2.16 -4.09
N GLN A 181 -9.51 1.90 -4.29
CA GLN A 181 -10.56 2.89 -4.11
C GLN A 181 -10.91 3.09 -2.64
N THR A 182 -10.91 2.00 -1.86
CA THR A 182 -11.12 2.03 -0.41
C THR A 182 -10.06 1.20 0.30
N TRP A 183 -9.81 1.58 1.56
CA TRP A 183 -8.81 0.94 2.43
C TRP A 183 -9.49 0.56 3.74
N ASP A 184 -9.10 -0.58 4.32
CA ASP A 184 -9.57 -0.99 5.63
C ASP A 184 -8.95 -0.14 6.77
N ASN A 185 -9.28 -0.48 8.01
CA ASN A 185 -8.78 0.25 9.20
C ASN A 185 -7.28 -0.01 9.47
N GLY A 186 -6.62 -0.80 8.64
CA GLY A 186 -5.24 -1.19 8.84
C GLY A 186 -5.05 -2.24 9.94
N THR A 187 -3.91 -2.93 9.86
CA THR A 187 -3.44 -3.86 10.89
C THR A 187 -2.06 -3.39 11.35
N PHE A 188 -1.80 -3.46 12.66
CA PHE A 188 -0.47 -3.20 13.19
C PHE A 188 0.57 -4.09 12.48
N ALA A 189 1.60 -3.45 11.96
CA ALA A 189 2.79 -4.11 11.48
C ALA A 189 3.94 -3.65 12.39
N PHE A 190 4.76 -4.57 12.85
CA PHE A 190 6.09 -4.20 13.35
C PHE A 190 6.80 -3.34 12.28
N GLY A 191 7.79 -2.57 12.68
CA GLY A 191 8.52 -1.75 11.73
C GLY A 191 9.51 -0.84 12.38
N GLY A 192 10.07 0.01 11.53
CA GLY A 192 11.05 1.03 11.84
C GLY A 192 11.29 1.87 10.59
N ASP A 193 12.24 2.80 10.67
CA ASP A 193 12.52 3.72 9.57
C ASP A 193 12.94 2.96 8.30
N LYS A 194 12.57 3.51 7.13
CA LYS A 194 12.80 2.91 5.82
C LYS A 194 12.26 1.48 5.71
N GLN A 195 11.05 1.24 6.21
CA GLN A 195 10.39 -0.04 6.00
C GLN A 195 10.12 -0.28 4.52
N TRP A 196 10.28 -1.52 4.09
CA TRP A 196 9.96 -2.01 2.76
C TRP A 196 9.38 -3.41 2.87
N PHE A 197 8.56 -3.77 1.88
CA PHE A 197 8.06 -5.13 1.80
C PHE A 197 7.86 -5.58 0.36
N SER A 198 7.76 -6.89 0.21
CA SER A 198 7.40 -7.55 -1.03
C SER A 198 6.48 -8.73 -0.73
N ILE A 199 5.59 -9.05 -1.66
CA ILE A 199 4.67 -10.18 -1.59
C ILE A 199 5.12 -11.26 -2.58
N ASP A 200 5.23 -12.49 -2.10
CA ASP A 200 5.46 -13.62 -2.99
C ASP A 200 4.21 -13.93 -3.81
N ARG A 201 4.31 -13.79 -5.13
CA ARG A 201 3.21 -14.03 -6.07
C ARG A 201 3.37 -15.35 -6.83
N THR A 202 4.37 -16.17 -6.48
CA THR A 202 4.58 -17.47 -7.13
C THR A 202 3.42 -18.43 -6.82
N PRO A 203 3.12 -19.40 -7.68
CA PRO A 203 2.11 -20.42 -7.40
C PRO A 203 2.63 -21.52 -6.46
N GLU A 204 3.50 -21.17 -5.51
CA GLU A 204 4.10 -22.10 -4.55
C GLU A 204 3.40 -22.03 -3.18
N VAL A 205 3.83 -22.86 -2.24
CA VAL A 205 3.28 -22.87 -0.86
C VAL A 205 3.53 -21.54 -0.13
N THR A 206 4.48 -20.75 -0.59
CA THR A 206 4.84 -19.43 -0.07
C THR A 206 4.03 -18.29 -0.68
N ARG A 207 3.10 -18.59 -1.61
CA ARG A 207 2.22 -17.60 -2.23
C ARG A 207 1.53 -16.75 -1.17
N ASP A 208 1.48 -15.45 -1.45
CA ASP A 208 0.90 -14.38 -0.64
C ASP A 208 1.61 -14.14 0.71
N ASN A 209 2.76 -14.79 0.97
CA ASN A 209 3.64 -14.40 2.07
C ASN A 209 4.16 -12.98 1.84
N GLN A 210 4.14 -12.18 2.90
CA GLN A 210 4.69 -10.82 2.92
C GLN A 210 6.04 -10.81 3.65
N TYR A 211 7.06 -10.27 3.01
CA TYR A 211 8.42 -10.18 3.54
C TYR A 211 8.75 -8.73 3.83
N LEU A 212 8.84 -8.37 5.11
CA LEU A 212 9.09 -7.01 5.58
C LEU A 212 10.54 -6.88 6.06
N PHE A 213 11.18 -5.75 5.75
CA PHE A 213 12.43 -5.31 6.38
C PHE A 213 12.31 -3.85 6.80
N TRP A 214 13.09 -3.45 7.80
CA TRP A 214 13.18 -2.07 8.29
C TRP A 214 14.51 -1.83 8.99
N ASN A 215 14.85 -0.56 9.22
CA ASN A 215 15.91 -0.19 10.15
C ASN A 215 15.29 -0.01 11.55
N PRO A 216 15.83 -0.67 12.59
CA PRO A 216 15.34 -0.52 13.95
C PRO A 216 15.59 0.87 14.55
#